data_AF-A0A2E1XEL7-F1
#
_entry.id   AF-A0A2E1XEL7-F1
#
_cell.length_a   1.000
_cell.length_b   1.000
_cell.length_c   1.000
_cell.angle_alpha   90.00
_cell.angle_beta   90.00
_cell.angle_gamma   90.00
#
_symmetry.space_group_name_H-M   'P 1'
#
loop_
_entity.id
_entity.type
_entity.pdbx_description
1 polymer ?
#
loop_
_entity_poly.entity_id
_entity_poly.type
_entity_poly.pdbx_seq_one_letter_code
_entity_poly.pdbx_strand_id
1 'polypeptide(L)'
;MARATPFVGHGDDAPVSGENTVSGESTFGFEELFFSRTDPAGVIKYGNSVFRRVSAYDWEDLLNKPHKIVRHPEMPRAVFWLLWKTLKDGEPIGAYLKNQTKDGRSYWVFALVTPVKDGYLSVQMRPRSEYFDIVQSIYEDLAGRERREEMTPADSAALFLEKLHEFGFEDYPSFMAAALGKELMSRDRHLGNTADSVVYKFDELLKVTRSFLNEAQAITVAYKENEIVPTNFRILASQLGQAGAAIAVISDNYSILSKDMHKLVEGFIASAQSVVDTINTSYFLTGAARMQREVMDIFKNEEMGANETGREREMDLLRRQQADYIDKTRRSLGDISAQCTGFCRTCVELERLATGLEVMRVVGKVECSNYLDVKDRVDNLLQELETFQKTVTGALKALTRMNVLIQQEADHLRLQSEKAA
;
A
#
# COMPACT_ATOMS: atom_id res chain seq x y z
N MET A 1 -21.66 -13.63 25.88
CA MET A 1 -22.65 -13.16 24.89
C MET A 1 -23.11 -11.75 25.28
N ALA A 2 -22.40 -10.73 24.80
CA ALA A 2 -22.80 -9.33 24.97
C ALA A 2 -23.20 -8.80 23.59
N ARG A 3 -24.44 -8.30 23.49
CA ARG A 3 -25.09 -7.88 22.25
C ARG A 3 -24.42 -6.62 21.70
N ALA A 4 -24.00 -6.68 20.44
CA ALA A 4 -23.70 -5.50 19.64
C ALA A 4 -24.95 -4.63 19.52
N THR A 5 -24.87 -3.37 19.94
CA THR A 5 -25.91 -2.37 19.73
C THR A 5 -25.66 -1.70 18.36
N PRO A 6 -26.68 -1.55 17.51
CA PRO A 6 -26.51 -0.91 16.21
C PRO A 6 -26.31 0.60 16.38
N PHE A 7 -25.41 1.17 15.58
CA PHE A 7 -25.14 2.60 15.52
C PHE A 7 -26.36 3.30 14.90
N VAL A 8 -27.16 3.97 15.72
CA VAL A 8 -28.31 4.78 15.27
C VAL A 8 -27.77 6.14 14.84
N GLY A 9 -28.01 6.52 13.58
CA GLY A 9 -27.76 7.87 13.10
C GLY A 9 -28.62 8.86 13.90
N HIS A 10 -27.98 9.78 14.61
CA HIS A 10 -28.65 10.95 15.18
C HIS A 10 -28.49 12.11 14.21
N GLY A 11 -29.63 12.73 13.93
CA GLY A 11 -29.86 13.70 12.87
C GLY A 11 -29.06 14.98 13.00
N ASP A 12 -29.05 15.68 11.88
CA ASP A 12 -28.53 17.04 11.69
C ASP A 12 -29.23 18.02 12.64
N ASP A 13 -28.54 18.37 13.72
CA ASP A 13 -28.72 19.66 14.38
C ASP A 13 -27.50 20.53 14.04
N ALA A 14 -27.65 21.30 12.96
CA ALA A 14 -26.74 22.39 12.64
C ALA A 14 -26.91 23.50 13.70
N PRO A 15 -25.84 24.04 14.31
CA PRO A 15 -25.97 25.18 15.19
C PRO A 15 -26.32 26.43 14.38
N VAL A 16 -27.43 27.08 14.72
CA VAL A 16 -27.81 28.41 14.23
C VAL A 16 -27.40 29.44 15.28
N SER A 17 -26.40 30.26 14.98
CA SER A 17 -26.37 31.70 15.33
C SER A 17 -25.16 32.37 14.69
N GLY A 18 -25.40 33.47 13.98
CA GLY A 18 -24.48 34.08 13.03
C GLY A 18 -23.23 34.73 13.63
N GLU A 19 -22.09 34.35 13.06
CA GLU A 19 -20.86 35.12 13.04
C GLU A 19 -20.37 35.13 11.58
N ASN A 20 -19.85 36.27 11.11
CA ASN A 20 -19.38 36.48 9.74
C ASN A 20 -18.53 35.30 9.24
N THR A 21 -19.06 34.50 8.31
CA THR A 21 -18.30 33.43 7.66
C THR A 21 -17.24 34.07 6.76
N VAL A 22 -15.99 34.04 7.22
CA VAL A 22 -14.87 34.48 6.38
C VAL A 22 -14.57 33.37 5.39
N SER A 23 -14.88 33.57 4.10
CA SER A 23 -14.42 32.65 3.06
C SER A 23 -12.90 32.79 2.89
N GLY A 24 -12.14 31.71 3.13
CA GLY A 24 -10.69 31.71 2.98
C GLY A 24 -10.02 30.44 3.52
N GLU A 25 -8.71 30.32 3.32
CA GLU A 25 -7.90 29.23 3.86
C GLU A 25 -7.22 29.66 5.19
N SER A 26 -7.31 28.83 6.22
CA SER A 26 -6.50 28.97 7.43
C SER A 26 -5.19 28.23 7.20
N THR A 27 -4.09 28.95 6.97
CA THR A 27 -2.80 28.33 6.66
C THR A 27 -1.91 28.21 7.89
N PHE A 28 -1.10 27.15 7.92
CA PHE A 28 -0.03 26.94 8.88
C PHE A 28 1.28 26.56 8.17
N GLY A 29 2.40 26.70 8.87
CA GLY A 29 3.73 26.46 8.33
C GLY A 29 4.01 24.98 8.05
N PHE A 30 5.02 24.68 7.22
CA PHE A 30 5.46 23.30 7.00
C PHE A 30 6.18 22.74 8.23
N GLU A 31 6.74 23.59 9.07
CA GLU A 31 7.41 23.26 10.32
C GLU A 31 6.41 22.86 11.41
N GLU A 32 5.16 23.30 11.30
CA GLU A 32 4.13 23.11 12.31
C GLU A 32 3.44 21.75 12.17
N LEU A 33 3.17 21.11 13.30
CA LEU A 33 2.42 19.86 13.38
C LEU A 33 1.24 20.02 14.32
N PHE A 34 0.09 19.52 13.90
CA PHE A 34 -1.10 19.42 14.73
C PHE A 34 -1.00 18.16 15.55
N PHE A 35 -1.44 18.26 16.80
CA PHE A 35 -1.59 17.12 17.66
C PHE A 35 -2.94 17.16 18.35
N SER A 36 -3.60 16.01 18.42
CA SER A 36 -4.76 15.80 19.26
C SER A 36 -4.84 14.37 19.78
N ARG A 37 -5.38 14.20 20.98
CA ARG A 37 -5.78 12.89 21.52
C ARG A 37 -7.28 12.89 21.77
N THR A 38 -7.93 11.78 21.42
CA THR A 38 -9.33 11.51 21.75
C THR A 38 -9.46 10.32 22.69
N ASP A 39 -10.65 10.15 23.27
CA ASP A 39 -11.08 8.86 23.82
C ASP A 39 -11.57 7.90 22.70
N PRO A 40 -12.02 6.66 23.02
CA PRO A 40 -12.49 5.72 22.01
C PRO A 40 -13.78 6.14 21.30
N ALA A 41 -14.53 7.09 21.87
CA ALA A 41 -15.72 7.66 21.23
C ALA A 41 -15.38 8.84 20.30
N GLY A 42 -14.09 9.18 20.15
CA GLY A 42 -13.64 10.29 19.32
C GLY A 42 -13.83 11.65 19.98
N VAL A 43 -13.99 11.71 21.31
CA VAL A 43 -14.09 12.98 22.05
C VAL A 43 -12.69 13.48 22.37
N ILE A 44 -12.39 14.72 22.00
CA ILE A 44 -11.08 15.36 22.21
C ILE A 44 -10.80 15.48 23.70
N LYS A 45 -9.64 15.01 24.13
CA LYS A 45 -9.14 15.07 25.50
C LYS A 45 -7.86 15.88 25.63
N TYR A 46 -7.14 16.09 24.53
CA TYR A 46 -5.91 16.86 24.50
C TYR A 46 -5.65 17.39 23.08
N GLY A 47 -4.94 18.50 22.97
CA GLY A 47 -4.38 19.02 21.72
C GLY A 47 -3.23 19.98 21.99
N ASN A 48 -2.52 20.44 20.95
CA ASN A 48 -1.48 21.47 21.07
C ASN A 48 -1.93 22.87 20.66
N SER A 49 -1.10 23.88 20.90
CA SER A 49 -1.41 25.28 20.57
C SER A 49 -1.62 25.49 19.08
N VAL A 50 -0.93 24.73 18.22
CA VAL A 50 -1.15 24.75 16.77
C VAL A 50 -2.58 24.36 16.43
N PHE A 51 -3.09 23.27 17.01
CA PHE A 51 -4.46 22.83 16.78
C PHE A 51 -5.47 23.89 17.22
N ARG A 52 -5.31 24.47 18.41
CA ARG A 52 -6.15 25.57 18.89
C ARG A 52 -6.13 26.77 17.94
N ARG A 53 -4.93 27.27 17.62
CA ARG A 53 -4.73 28.48 16.80
C ARG A 53 -5.31 28.34 15.41
N VAL A 54 -5.02 27.24 14.71
CA VAL A 54 -5.41 27.10 13.30
C VAL A 54 -6.90 26.75 13.17
N SER A 55 -7.45 25.97 14.11
CA SER A 55 -8.89 25.66 14.12
C SER A 55 -9.76 26.85 14.55
N ALA A 56 -9.17 27.91 15.10
CA ALA A 56 -9.86 29.10 15.63
C ALA A 56 -10.86 28.79 16.76
N TYR A 57 -10.74 27.63 17.41
CA TYR A 57 -11.49 27.33 18.63
C TYR A 57 -10.65 27.61 19.86
N ASP A 58 -11.29 28.01 20.96
CA ASP A 58 -10.68 28.04 22.27
C ASP A 58 -10.77 26.68 22.98
N TRP A 59 -9.95 26.47 24.02
CA TRP A 59 -9.87 25.19 24.72
C TRP A 59 -11.21 24.72 25.29
N GLU A 60 -12.07 25.64 25.74
CA GLU A 60 -13.40 25.35 26.28
C GLU A 60 -14.36 24.79 25.21
N ASP A 61 -14.13 25.16 23.95
CA ASP A 61 -14.90 24.70 22.80
C ASP A 61 -14.26 23.51 22.08
N LEU A 62 -12.99 23.19 22.37
CA LEU A 62 -12.29 22.01 21.82
C LEU A 62 -12.37 20.81 22.75
N LEU A 63 -12.02 21.00 24.03
CA LEU A 63 -11.89 19.91 24.97
C LEU A 63 -13.25 19.33 25.32
N ASN A 64 -13.31 18.01 25.42
CA ASN A 64 -14.52 17.23 25.65
C ASN A 64 -15.60 17.38 24.56
N LYS A 65 -15.24 17.87 23.37
CA LYS A 65 -16.11 17.83 22.19
C LYS A 65 -15.74 16.70 21.24
N PRO A 66 -16.69 16.17 20.47
CA PRO A 66 -16.40 15.21 19.40
C PRO A 66 -15.44 15.82 18.37
N HIS A 67 -14.43 15.06 17.92
CA HIS A 67 -13.44 15.55 16.93
C HIS A 67 -14.10 16.03 15.62
N LYS A 68 -15.28 15.50 15.28
CA LYS A 68 -16.07 15.92 14.11
C LYS A 68 -16.42 17.42 14.07
N ILE A 69 -16.28 18.19 15.16
CA ILE A 69 -16.56 19.63 15.14
C ILE A 69 -15.71 20.40 14.12
N VAL A 70 -14.49 19.93 13.82
CA VAL A 70 -13.62 20.55 12.81
C VAL A 70 -13.78 19.94 11.42
N ARG A 71 -14.68 18.97 11.23
CA ARG A 71 -14.85 18.30 9.94
C ARG A 71 -15.50 19.24 8.93
N HIS A 72 -14.88 19.38 7.76
CA HIS A 72 -15.51 20.15 6.68
C HIS A 72 -16.75 19.42 6.12
N PRO A 73 -17.89 20.11 5.90
CA PRO A 73 -19.13 19.49 5.41
C PRO A 73 -19.00 18.79 4.05
N GLU A 74 -18.14 19.31 3.18
CA GLU A 74 -17.88 18.74 1.84
C GLU A 74 -16.99 17.49 1.84
N MET A 75 -16.43 17.07 2.98
CA MET A 75 -15.60 15.87 3.01
C MET A 75 -16.41 14.60 2.73
N PRO A 76 -16.02 13.78 1.73
CA PRO A 76 -16.68 12.51 1.44
C PRO A 76 -16.77 11.62 2.67
N ARG A 77 -17.92 10.95 2.83
CA ARG A 77 -18.13 9.97 3.92
C ARG A 77 -17.26 8.73 3.74
N ALA A 78 -16.86 8.41 2.49
CA ALA A 78 -15.89 7.34 2.17
C ALA A 78 -14.65 7.35 3.07
N VAL A 79 -14.01 8.52 3.20
CA VAL A 79 -12.73 8.68 3.91
C VAL A 79 -12.90 8.35 5.40
N PHE A 80 -13.97 8.84 6.01
CA PHE A 80 -14.25 8.57 7.42
C PHE A 80 -14.72 7.14 7.66
N TRP A 81 -15.38 6.51 6.69
CA TRP A 81 -15.72 5.08 6.78
C TRP A 81 -14.46 4.22 6.83
N LEU A 82 -13.49 4.48 5.93
CA LEU A 82 -12.19 3.81 5.93
C LEU A 82 -11.43 4.08 7.23
N LEU A 83 -11.35 5.35 7.65
CA LEU A 83 -10.71 5.75 8.91
C LEU A 83 -11.25 4.99 10.11
N TRP A 84 -12.57 4.96 10.30
CA TRP A 84 -13.13 4.27 11.46
C TRP A 84 -13.04 2.75 11.35
N LYS A 85 -13.08 2.18 10.14
CA LYS A 85 -12.86 0.75 9.94
C LYS A 85 -11.44 0.37 10.37
N THR A 86 -10.43 1.02 9.79
CA THR A 86 -9.01 0.75 10.08
C THR A 86 -8.68 0.94 11.56
N LEU A 87 -9.13 2.04 12.17
CA LEU A 87 -8.88 2.30 13.59
C LEU A 87 -9.56 1.29 14.54
N LYS A 88 -10.71 0.72 14.16
CA LYS A 88 -11.40 -0.32 14.94
C LYS A 88 -10.73 -1.69 14.81
N ASP A 89 -10.05 -1.92 13.69
CA ASP A 89 -9.23 -3.10 13.47
C ASP A 89 -7.88 -3.03 14.22
N GLY A 90 -7.61 -1.91 14.92
CA GLY A 90 -6.39 -1.72 15.72
C GLY A 90 -5.20 -1.23 14.90
N GLU A 91 -5.42 -0.84 13.65
CA GLU A 91 -4.40 -0.39 12.72
C GLU A 91 -4.34 1.14 12.62
N PRO A 92 -3.16 1.74 12.38
CA PRO A 92 -3.05 3.15 12.10
C PRO A 92 -3.51 3.49 10.68
N ILE A 93 -3.86 4.75 10.46
CA ILE A 93 -4.29 5.23 9.14
C ILE A 93 -3.74 6.61 8.83
N GLY A 94 -3.29 6.78 7.58
CA GLY A 94 -3.00 8.08 6.98
C GLY A 94 -4.16 8.53 6.10
N ALA A 95 -4.60 9.78 6.21
CA ALA A 95 -5.68 10.32 5.39
C ALA A 95 -5.49 11.81 5.11
N TYR A 96 -5.82 12.24 3.88
CA TYR A 96 -6.00 13.65 3.58
C TYR A 96 -7.35 14.10 4.11
N LEU A 97 -7.40 15.17 4.90
CA LEU A 97 -8.62 15.69 5.49
C LEU A 97 -8.73 17.19 5.25
N LYS A 98 -9.90 17.63 4.78
CA LYS A 98 -10.31 19.04 4.79
C LYS A 98 -11.08 19.30 6.07
N ASN A 99 -10.66 20.30 6.82
CA ASN A 99 -11.28 20.73 8.06
C ASN A 99 -11.83 22.15 7.91
N GLN A 100 -12.79 22.50 8.75
CA GLN A 100 -13.37 23.83 8.87
C GLN A 100 -13.05 24.41 10.25
N THR A 101 -12.63 25.66 10.29
CA THR A 101 -12.36 26.41 11.51
C THR A 101 -13.65 26.96 12.12
N LYS A 102 -13.62 27.39 13.38
CA LYS A 102 -14.78 28.00 14.06
C LYS A 102 -15.35 29.20 13.31
N ASP A 103 -14.49 29.99 12.67
CA ASP A 103 -14.85 31.19 11.90
C ASP A 103 -15.20 30.92 10.42
N GLY A 104 -15.31 29.64 10.02
CA GLY A 104 -15.81 29.21 8.71
C GLY A 104 -14.76 29.04 7.61
N ARG A 105 -13.49 29.36 7.88
CA ARG A 105 -12.36 29.09 6.96
C ARG A 105 -12.09 27.59 6.84
N SER A 106 -11.39 27.19 5.78
CA SER A 106 -11.00 25.78 5.57
C SER A 106 -9.49 25.59 5.71
N TYR A 107 -9.06 24.38 6.04
CA TYR A 107 -7.65 24.00 5.99
C TYR A 107 -7.49 22.51 5.66
N TRP A 108 -6.43 22.17 4.93
CA TRP A 108 -6.11 20.79 4.59
C TRP A 108 -4.98 20.26 5.46
N VAL A 109 -5.10 18.97 5.81
CA VAL A 109 -4.07 18.23 6.53
C VAL A 109 -3.84 16.87 5.88
N PHE A 110 -2.62 16.35 5.97
CA PHE A 110 -2.41 14.91 5.97
C PHE A 110 -2.37 14.45 7.44
N ALA A 111 -3.38 13.69 7.86
CA ALA A 111 -3.54 13.21 9.21
C ALA A 111 -3.07 11.75 9.32
N LEU A 112 -2.11 11.52 10.20
CA LEU A 112 -1.77 10.22 10.74
C LEU A 112 -2.57 10.00 12.03
N VAL A 113 -3.46 9.01 12.04
CA VAL A 113 -4.26 8.65 13.21
C VAL A 113 -3.89 7.25 13.66
N THR A 114 -3.60 7.12 14.95
CA THR A 114 -3.11 5.88 15.52
C THR A 114 -3.90 5.48 16.76
N PRO A 115 -4.32 4.20 16.91
CA PRO A 115 -4.86 3.70 18.16
C PRO A 115 -3.83 3.74 19.29
N VAL A 116 -4.25 4.23 20.45
CA VAL A 116 -3.48 4.24 21.70
C VAL A 116 -4.32 3.64 22.82
N LYS A 117 -3.69 3.41 23.98
CA LYS A 117 -4.46 3.02 25.17
C LYS A 117 -5.50 4.10 25.47
N ASP A 118 -6.76 3.68 25.60
CA ASP A 118 -7.92 4.53 25.92
C ASP A 118 -8.26 5.59 24.86
N GLY A 119 -7.97 5.35 23.57
CA GLY A 119 -8.48 6.17 22.48
C GLY A 119 -7.56 6.24 21.26
N TYR A 120 -7.46 7.43 20.67
CA TYR A 120 -6.72 7.66 19.43
C TYR A 120 -5.84 8.90 19.53
N LEU A 121 -4.69 8.85 18.85
CA LEU A 121 -3.75 9.94 18.72
C LEU A 121 -3.69 10.36 17.26
N SER A 122 -3.82 11.65 16.98
CA SER A 122 -3.70 12.21 15.63
C SER A 122 -2.56 13.21 15.56
N VAL A 123 -1.63 12.96 14.63
CA VAL A 123 -0.61 13.91 14.20
C VAL A 123 -0.95 14.36 12.78
N GLN A 124 -0.91 15.66 12.52
CA GLN A 124 -1.28 16.18 11.20
C GLN A 124 -0.26 17.18 10.70
N MET A 125 0.05 17.11 9.41
CA MET A 125 0.95 18.04 8.72
C MET A 125 0.24 18.73 7.56
N ARG A 126 0.83 19.80 7.05
CA ARG A 126 0.35 20.46 5.83
C ARG A 126 0.66 19.58 4.62
N PRO A 127 -0.34 19.20 3.80
CA PRO A 127 -0.11 18.37 2.63
C PRO A 127 0.39 19.21 1.46
N ARG A 128 1.36 18.68 0.72
CA ARG A 128 1.88 19.28 -0.52
C ARG A 128 2.59 18.27 -1.42
N SER A 129 2.31 16.97 -1.28
CA SER A 129 2.82 15.98 -2.23
C SER A 129 2.05 16.01 -3.55
N GLU A 130 2.56 15.28 -4.54
CA GLU A 130 1.89 15.06 -5.81
C GLU A 130 0.54 14.34 -5.68
N TYR A 131 0.34 13.54 -4.63
CA TYR A 131 -0.92 12.84 -4.40
C TYR A 131 -2.02 13.74 -3.86
N PHE A 132 -1.66 14.89 -3.28
CA PHE A 132 -2.64 15.80 -2.71
C PHE A 132 -3.62 16.32 -3.77
N ASP A 133 -3.10 16.77 -4.92
CA ASP A 133 -3.92 17.31 -6.01
C ASP A 133 -4.84 16.22 -6.61
N ILE A 134 -4.34 14.98 -6.72
CA ILE A 134 -5.13 13.81 -7.17
C ILE A 134 -6.29 13.56 -6.21
N VAL A 135 -6.02 13.55 -4.90
CA VAL A 135 -7.03 13.27 -3.87
C VAL A 135 -8.08 14.37 -3.81
N GLN A 136 -7.70 15.63 -3.99
CA GLN A 136 -8.66 16.73 -4.06
C GLN A 136 -9.66 16.54 -5.19
N SER A 137 -9.18 16.16 -6.39
CA SER A 137 -10.04 15.88 -7.55
C SER A 137 -10.97 14.69 -7.27
N ILE A 138 -10.46 13.60 -6.70
CA ILE A 138 -11.27 12.43 -6.33
C ILE A 138 -12.35 12.80 -5.31
N TYR A 139 -12.01 13.59 -4.28
CA TYR A 139 -12.94 13.97 -3.23
C TYR A 139 -14.05 14.89 -3.73
N GLU A 140 -13.75 15.79 -4.66
CA GLU A 140 -14.77 16.64 -5.28
C GLU A 140 -15.82 15.81 -6.03
N ASP A 141 -15.37 14.85 -6.85
CA ASP A 141 -16.27 13.94 -7.57
C ASP A 141 -17.09 13.07 -6.59
N LEU A 142 -16.43 12.44 -5.61
CA LEU A 142 -17.10 11.60 -4.61
C LEU A 142 -18.15 12.37 -3.81
N ALA A 143 -17.82 13.58 -3.33
CA ALA A 143 -18.76 14.40 -2.58
C ALA A 143 -19.98 14.80 -3.44
N GLY A 144 -19.76 15.07 -4.74
CA GLY A 144 -20.83 15.32 -5.70
C GLY A 144 -21.74 14.11 -5.90
N ARG A 145 -21.16 12.91 -6.06
CA ARG A 145 -21.91 11.66 -6.23
C ARG A 145 -22.66 11.25 -4.97
N GLU A 146 -22.06 11.36 -3.79
CA GLU A 146 -22.72 11.06 -2.52
C GLU A 146 -24.02 11.87 -2.32
N ARG A 147 -24.05 13.13 -2.77
CA ARG A 147 -25.23 14.00 -2.70
C ARG A 147 -26.30 13.67 -3.75
N ARG A 148 -25.88 13.27 -4.95
CA ARG A 148 -26.81 12.99 -6.08
C ARG A 148 -27.39 11.58 -6.04
N GLU A 149 -26.64 10.62 -5.55
CA GLU A 149 -26.94 9.18 -5.66
C GLU A 149 -27.29 8.54 -4.31
N GLU A 150 -27.39 9.33 -3.23
CA GLU A 150 -27.72 8.87 -1.86
C GLU A 150 -26.87 7.68 -1.38
N MET A 151 -25.61 7.59 -1.85
CA MET A 151 -24.73 6.46 -1.60
C MET A 151 -24.56 6.17 -0.10
N THR A 152 -24.40 4.91 0.29
CA THR A 152 -23.97 4.61 1.67
C THR A 152 -22.49 4.97 1.84
N PRO A 153 -22.00 5.21 3.08
CA PRO A 153 -20.56 5.43 3.31
C PRO A 153 -19.67 4.27 2.82
N ALA A 154 -20.19 3.03 2.85
CA ALA A 154 -19.47 1.85 2.39
C ALA A 154 -19.37 1.82 0.86
N ASP A 155 -20.46 2.12 0.14
CA ASP A 155 -20.44 2.17 -1.33
C ASP A 155 -19.54 3.32 -1.83
N SER A 156 -19.59 4.46 -1.15
CA SER A 156 -18.69 5.58 -1.45
C SER A 156 -17.22 5.20 -1.21
N ALA A 157 -16.93 4.44 -0.15
CA ALA A 157 -15.59 3.93 0.11
C ALA A 157 -15.13 2.93 -0.96
N ALA A 158 -16.01 2.03 -1.42
CA ALA A 158 -15.69 1.10 -2.51
C ALA A 158 -15.34 1.85 -3.80
N LEU A 159 -16.12 2.87 -4.17
CA LEU A 159 -15.84 3.73 -5.31
C LEU A 159 -14.54 4.54 -5.15
N PHE A 160 -14.24 4.98 -3.92
CA PHE A 160 -12.96 5.64 -3.65
C PHE A 160 -11.78 4.70 -3.91
N LEU A 161 -11.86 3.44 -3.47
CA LEU A 161 -10.83 2.43 -3.73
C LEU A 161 -10.69 2.13 -5.23
N GLU A 162 -11.79 2.04 -5.96
CA GLU A 162 -11.78 1.88 -7.43
C GLU A 162 -11.04 3.02 -8.12
N LYS A 163 -11.31 4.28 -7.72
CA LYS A 163 -10.58 5.44 -8.24
C LYS A 163 -9.09 5.39 -7.89
N LEU A 164 -8.73 5.00 -6.67
CA LEU A 164 -7.31 4.84 -6.30
C LEU A 164 -6.62 3.74 -7.14
N HIS A 165 -7.35 2.68 -7.49
CA HIS A 165 -6.86 1.63 -8.38
C HIS A 165 -6.58 2.15 -9.80
N GLU A 166 -7.41 3.06 -10.34
CA GLU A 166 -7.12 3.75 -11.61
C GLU A 166 -5.81 4.56 -11.56
N PHE A 167 -5.41 5.04 -10.37
CA PHE A 167 -4.13 5.70 -10.12
C PHE A 167 -2.98 4.74 -9.73
N GLY A 168 -3.18 3.43 -9.84
CA GLY A 168 -2.15 2.42 -9.63
C GLY A 168 -1.96 1.98 -8.18
N PHE A 169 -2.95 2.20 -7.31
CA PHE A 169 -2.97 1.68 -5.94
C PHE A 169 -3.95 0.53 -5.80
N GLU A 170 -3.44 -0.66 -5.50
CA GLU A 170 -4.26 -1.87 -5.32
C GLU A 170 -5.27 -1.74 -4.17
N ASP A 171 -4.86 -1.08 -3.09
CA ASP A 171 -5.66 -0.90 -1.90
C ASP A 171 -5.31 0.39 -1.12
N TYR A 172 -6.08 0.67 -0.07
CA TYR A 172 -5.84 1.85 0.77
C TYR A 172 -4.51 1.80 1.56
N PRO A 173 -4.10 0.66 2.15
CA PRO A 173 -2.78 0.54 2.77
C PRO A 173 -1.61 0.93 1.85
N SER A 174 -1.63 0.47 0.60
CA SER A 174 -0.63 0.83 -0.41
C SER A 174 -0.64 2.33 -0.70
N PHE A 175 -1.83 2.93 -0.82
CA PHE A 175 -2.00 4.36 -1.02
C PHE A 175 -1.48 5.18 0.18
N MET A 176 -1.91 4.87 1.40
CA MET A 176 -1.55 5.67 2.57
C MET A 176 -0.05 5.60 2.91
N ALA A 177 0.61 4.46 2.64
CA ALA A 177 2.05 4.30 2.76
C ALA A 177 2.80 5.22 1.80
N ALA A 178 2.44 5.17 0.50
CA ALA A 178 3.02 6.04 -0.51
C ALA A 178 2.73 7.52 -0.24
N ALA A 179 1.50 7.85 0.17
CA ALA A 179 1.09 9.21 0.49
C ALA A 179 1.90 9.80 1.63
N LEU A 180 2.01 9.10 2.76
CA LEU A 180 2.81 9.56 3.90
C LEU A 180 4.28 9.76 3.50
N GLY A 181 4.85 8.82 2.76
CA GLY A 181 6.21 8.90 2.28
C GLY A 181 6.47 10.14 1.40
N LYS A 182 5.61 10.37 0.40
CA LYS A 182 5.72 11.54 -0.48
C LYS A 182 5.45 12.85 0.25
N GLU A 183 4.56 12.87 1.24
CA GLU A 183 4.33 14.05 2.08
C GLU A 183 5.55 14.39 2.92
N LEU A 184 6.19 13.40 3.56
CA LEU A 184 7.43 13.59 4.30
C LEU A 184 8.56 14.13 3.40
N MET A 185 8.74 13.55 2.21
CA MET A 185 9.73 14.03 1.23
C MET A 185 9.41 15.43 0.74
N SER A 186 8.14 15.74 0.49
CA SER A 186 7.72 17.09 0.06
C SER A 186 8.00 18.11 1.17
N ARG A 187 7.69 17.75 2.41
CA ARG A 187 7.92 18.58 3.59
C ARG A 187 9.40 18.86 3.82
N ASP A 188 10.28 17.86 3.69
CA ASP A 188 11.74 18.05 3.78
C ASP A 188 12.25 19.09 2.78
N ARG A 189 11.77 19.02 1.52
CA ARG A 189 12.13 20.00 0.49
C ARG A 189 11.69 21.41 0.85
N HIS A 190 10.48 21.58 1.39
CA HIS A 190 9.97 22.90 1.77
C HIS A 190 10.70 23.48 3.00
N LEU A 191 11.18 22.62 3.91
CA LEU A 191 11.95 23.03 5.08
C LEU A 191 13.45 23.22 4.79
N GLY A 192 13.93 22.85 3.60
CA GLY A 192 15.35 22.85 3.27
C GLY A 192 16.15 21.79 4.03
N ASN A 193 15.48 20.75 4.53
CA ASN A 193 16.12 19.64 5.23
C ASN A 193 16.82 18.70 4.24
N THR A 194 17.87 18.02 4.69
CA THR A 194 18.43 16.89 3.96
C THR A 194 17.38 15.78 3.86
N ALA A 195 17.16 15.26 2.65
CA ALA A 195 16.20 14.19 2.40
C ALA A 195 16.49 12.99 3.30
N ASP A 196 15.46 12.50 4.00
CA ASP A 196 15.58 11.30 4.82
C ASP A 196 15.84 10.08 3.94
N SER A 197 17.07 9.55 4.06
CA SER A 197 17.51 8.38 3.29
C SER A 197 16.63 7.14 3.50
N VAL A 198 15.99 6.99 4.67
CA VAL A 198 15.17 5.82 4.99
C VAL A 198 13.87 5.86 4.21
N VAL A 199 13.17 6.99 4.24
CA VAL A 199 11.90 7.21 3.50
C VAL A 199 12.15 7.03 2.00
N TYR A 200 13.22 7.61 1.47
CA TYR A 200 13.60 7.45 0.07
C TYR A 200 13.89 5.99 -0.31
N LYS A 201 14.61 5.25 0.54
CA LYS A 201 14.93 3.83 0.29
C LYS A 201 13.69 2.93 0.28
N PHE A 202 12.70 3.19 1.14
CA PHE A 202 11.43 2.48 1.06
C PHE A 202 10.67 2.77 -0.25
N ASP A 203 10.67 4.02 -0.72
CA ASP A 203 10.07 4.39 -2.01
C ASP A 203 10.71 3.64 -3.18
N GLU A 204 12.04 3.53 -3.20
CA GLU A 204 12.79 2.75 -4.19
C GLU A 204 12.52 1.25 -4.06
N LEU A 205 12.52 0.71 -2.84
CA LEU A 205 12.24 -0.69 -2.57
C LEU A 205 10.85 -1.09 -3.09
N LEU A 206 9.83 -0.26 -2.88
CA LEU A 206 8.49 -0.50 -3.43
C LEU A 206 8.48 -0.53 -4.96
N LYS A 207 9.21 0.37 -5.64
CA LYS A 207 9.29 0.37 -7.11
C LYS A 207 9.93 -0.91 -7.66
N VAL A 208 11.02 -1.35 -7.03
CA VAL A 208 11.71 -2.59 -7.42
C VAL A 208 10.80 -3.80 -7.18
N THR A 209 10.13 -3.90 -6.03
CA THR A 209 9.24 -5.03 -5.73
C THR A 209 7.99 -5.07 -6.63
N ARG A 210 7.42 -3.92 -7.00
CA ARG A 210 6.34 -3.88 -8.01
C ARG A 210 6.81 -4.36 -9.38
N SER A 211 8.01 -3.96 -9.79
CA SER A 211 8.61 -4.44 -11.04
C SER A 211 8.86 -5.95 -10.99
N PHE A 212 9.29 -6.46 -9.84
CA PHE A 212 9.46 -7.89 -9.58
C PHE A 212 8.14 -8.66 -9.70
N LEU A 213 7.04 -8.14 -9.14
CA LEU A 213 5.72 -8.75 -9.27
C LEU A 213 5.23 -8.76 -10.72
N ASN A 214 5.39 -7.66 -11.46
CA ASN A 214 5.00 -7.56 -12.87
C ASN A 214 5.74 -8.59 -13.73
N GLU A 215 7.03 -8.80 -13.47
CA GLU A 215 7.84 -9.80 -14.18
C GLU A 215 7.38 -11.23 -13.87
N ALA A 216 6.99 -11.51 -12.62
CA ALA A 216 6.41 -12.81 -12.25
C ALA A 216 5.05 -13.04 -12.94
N GLN A 217 4.20 -12.01 -13.02
CA GLN A 217 2.92 -12.07 -13.73
C GLN A 217 3.09 -12.30 -15.23
N ALA A 218 4.15 -11.75 -15.84
CA ALA A 218 4.46 -11.99 -17.26
C ALA A 218 4.66 -13.48 -17.57
N ILE A 219 5.24 -14.26 -16.65
CA ILE A 219 5.36 -15.72 -16.79
C ILE A 219 3.98 -16.39 -16.81
N THR A 220 3.07 -15.96 -15.93
CA THR A 220 1.69 -16.48 -15.88
C THR A 220 0.92 -16.16 -17.16
N VAL A 221 1.08 -14.95 -17.71
CA VAL A 221 0.49 -14.56 -18.99
C VAL A 221 1.04 -15.45 -20.11
N ALA A 222 2.36 -15.60 -20.18
CA ALA A 222 3.00 -16.45 -21.18
C ALA A 222 2.53 -17.92 -21.10
N TYR A 223 2.28 -18.44 -19.89
CA TYR A 223 1.73 -19.78 -19.71
C TYR A 223 0.32 -19.89 -20.30
N LYS A 224 -0.57 -18.95 -20.00
CA LYS A 224 -1.95 -18.96 -20.51
C LYS A 224 -2.02 -18.93 -22.03
N GLU A 225 -1.13 -18.17 -22.68
CA GLU A 225 -1.03 -18.12 -24.13
C GLU A 225 -0.58 -19.45 -24.75
N ASN A 226 0.18 -20.27 -24.00
CA ASN A 226 0.80 -21.49 -24.51
C ASN A 226 0.17 -22.78 -23.97
N GLU A 227 -0.86 -22.69 -23.11
CA GLU A 227 -1.49 -23.85 -22.47
C GLU A 227 -2.17 -24.80 -23.49
N ILE A 228 -2.60 -24.28 -24.64
CA ILE A 228 -3.24 -25.08 -25.68
C ILE A 228 -2.23 -25.86 -26.55
N VAL A 229 -0.96 -25.45 -26.56
CA VAL A 229 0.07 -26.02 -27.46
C VAL A 229 0.27 -27.53 -27.24
N PRO A 230 0.38 -28.04 -25.99
CA PRO A 230 0.41 -29.48 -25.74
C PRO A 230 -0.84 -30.20 -26.25
N THR A 231 -2.02 -29.60 -26.09
CA THR A 231 -3.28 -30.19 -26.58
C THR A 231 -3.26 -30.32 -28.12
N ASN A 232 -2.74 -29.32 -28.81
CA ASN A 232 -2.56 -29.36 -30.27
C ASN A 232 -1.56 -30.45 -30.70
N PHE A 233 -0.46 -30.62 -29.97
CA PHE A 233 0.45 -31.75 -30.19
C PHE A 233 -0.23 -33.11 -30.00
N ARG A 234 -1.08 -33.26 -28.97
CA ARG A 234 -1.85 -34.49 -28.74
C ARG A 234 -2.81 -34.82 -29.89
N ILE A 235 -3.49 -33.81 -30.43
CA ILE A 235 -4.40 -33.96 -31.57
C ILE A 235 -3.60 -34.41 -32.80
N LEU A 236 -2.46 -33.78 -33.08
CA LEU A 236 -1.55 -34.17 -34.16
C LEU A 236 -1.04 -35.60 -34.00
N ALA A 237 -0.59 -35.98 -32.80
CA ALA A 237 -0.15 -37.34 -32.52
C ALA A 237 -1.24 -38.38 -32.81
N SER A 238 -2.49 -38.05 -32.45
CA SER A 238 -3.64 -38.93 -32.69
C SER A 238 -3.96 -39.08 -34.18
N GLN A 239 -3.79 -38.02 -34.98
CA GLN A 239 -3.97 -38.04 -36.44
C GLN A 239 -2.92 -38.92 -37.15
N LEU A 240 -1.72 -39.05 -36.57
CA LEU A 240 -0.60 -39.82 -37.13
C LEU A 240 -0.59 -41.30 -36.71
N GLY A 241 -1.49 -41.72 -35.80
CA GLY A 241 -1.53 -43.09 -35.30
C GLY A 241 -0.19 -43.51 -34.67
N GLN A 242 0.37 -44.65 -35.08
CA GLN A 242 1.65 -45.12 -34.52
C GLN A 242 2.84 -44.19 -34.82
N ALA A 243 2.81 -43.44 -35.94
CA ALA A 243 3.83 -42.45 -36.26
C ALA A 243 3.80 -41.24 -35.30
N GLY A 244 2.69 -41.01 -34.59
CA GLY A 244 2.54 -39.92 -33.63
C GLY A 244 3.07 -40.20 -32.22
N ALA A 245 3.59 -41.40 -31.94
CA ALA A 245 3.95 -41.82 -30.57
C ALA A 245 4.97 -40.89 -29.91
N ALA A 246 6.00 -40.46 -30.65
CA ALA A 246 7.01 -39.52 -30.14
C ALA A 246 6.38 -38.17 -29.78
N ILE A 247 5.51 -37.64 -30.65
CA ILE A 247 4.79 -36.37 -30.44
C ILE A 247 3.89 -36.45 -29.19
N ALA A 248 3.23 -37.59 -28.97
CA ALA A 248 2.42 -37.81 -27.78
C ALA A 248 3.26 -37.75 -26.49
N VAL A 249 4.42 -38.41 -26.47
CA VAL A 249 5.35 -38.39 -25.31
C VAL A 249 5.86 -36.97 -25.04
N ILE A 250 6.20 -36.23 -26.10
CA ILE A 250 6.63 -34.83 -25.98
C ILE A 250 5.52 -33.96 -25.39
N SER A 251 4.31 -34.09 -25.92
CA SER A 251 3.12 -33.40 -25.42
C SER A 251 2.89 -33.68 -23.93
N ASP A 252 2.95 -34.94 -23.51
CA ASP A 252 2.70 -35.34 -22.12
C ASP A 252 3.77 -34.77 -21.18
N ASN A 253 5.04 -34.93 -21.51
CA ASN A 253 6.14 -34.39 -20.70
C ASN A 253 6.10 -32.86 -20.64
N TYR A 254 5.83 -32.20 -21.76
CA TYR A 254 5.69 -30.74 -21.80
C TYR A 254 4.52 -30.29 -20.93
N SER A 255 3.37 -30.97 -21.01
CA SER A 255 2.21 -30.64 -20.18
C SER A 255 2.50 -30.79 -18.69
N ILE A 256 3.28 -31.80 -18.27
CA ILE A 256 3.63 -32.00 -16.86
C ILE A 256 4.54 -30.87 -16.38
N LEU A 257 5.66 -30.64 -17.07
CA LEU A 257 6.64 -29.62 -16.72
C LEU A 257 6.04 -28.20 -16.72
N SER A 258 5.19 -27.90 -17.69
CA SER A 258 4.52 -26.60 -17.79
C SER A 258 3.52 -26.39 -16.64
N LYS A 259 2.78 -27.42 -16.23
CA LYS A 259 1.85 -27.35 -15.09
C LYS A 259 2.59 -27.17 -13.76
N ASP A 260 3.69 -27.88 -13.57
CA ASP A 260 4.53 -27.74 -12.37
C ASP A 260 5.10 -26.32 -12.28
N MET A 261 5.56 -25.77 -13.42
CA MET A 261 6.04 -24.39 -13.49
C MET A 261 4.93 -23.38 -13.13
N HIS A 262 3.74 -23.54 -13.73
CA HIS A 262 2.61 -22.65 -13.45
C HIS A 262 2.27 -22.62 -11.95
N LYS A 263 2.19 -23.79 -11.31
CA LYS A 263 1.92 -23.91 -9.87
C LYS A 263 2.99 -23.22 -9.01
N LEU A 264 4.27 -23.37 -9.38
CA LEU A 264 5.37 -22.69 -8.67
C LEU A 264 5.30 -21.18 -8.84
N VAL A 265 4.98 -20.68 -10.03
CA VAL A 265 4.84 -19.25 -10.31
C VAL A 265 3.65 -18.65 -9.56
N GLU A 266 2.51 -19.34 -9.47
CA GLU A 266 1.37 -18.88 -8.68
C GLU A 266 1.73 -18.69 -7.19
N GLY A 267 2.39 -19.69 -6.59
CA GLY A 267 2.86 -19.60 -5.21
C GLY A 267 3.91 -18.50 -5.01
N PHE A 268 4.77 -18.30 -6.01
CA PHE A 268 5.76 -17.22 -6.02
C PHE A 268 5.11 -15.84 -6.04
N ILE A 269 4.10 -15.62 -6.91
CA ILE A 269 3.36 -14.35 -6.99
C ILE A 269 2.66 -14.06 -5.66
N ALA A 270 2.00 -15.03 -5.05
CA ALA A 270 1.33 -14.84 -3.77
C ALA A 270 2.32 -14.44 -2.65
N SER A 271 3.50 -15.07 -2.61
CA SER A 271 4.54 -14.70 -1.66
C SER A 271 5.17 -13.35 -1.98
N ALA A 272 5.34 -12.99 -3.26
CA ALA A 272 5.82 -11.67 -3.68
C ALA A 272 4.83 -10.56 -3.30
N GLN A 273 3.53 -10.80 -3.43
CA GLN A 273 2.49 -9.88 -2.95
C GLN A 273 2.59 -9.66 -1.44
N SER A 274 2.78 -10.73 -0.66
CA SER A 274 3.01 -10.62 0.79
C SER A 274 4.24 -9.76 1.14
N VAL A 275 5.31 -9.81 0.33
CA VAL A 275 6.45 -8.90 0.47
C VAL A 275 6.03 -7.44 0.21
N VAL A 276 5.26 -7.17 -0.85
CA VAL A 276 4.75 -5.82 -1.15
C VAL A 276 3.94 -5.26 0.02
N ASP A 277 3.01 -6.04 0.55
CA ASP A 277 2.15 -5.65 1.69
C ASP A 277 2.98 -5.35 2.94
N THR A 278 4.00 -6.18 3.18
CA THR A 278 4.94 -6.03 4.31
C THR A 278 5.80 -4.77 4.16
N ILE A 279 6.26 -4.46 2.94
CA ILE A 279 7.01 -3.23 2.64
C ILE A 279 6.11 -2.00 2.83
N ASN A 280 4.88 -2.00 2.30
CA ASN A 280 3.93 -0.90 2.45
C ASN A 280 3.67 -0.60 3.94
N THR A 281 3.41 -1.65 4.73
CA THR A 281 3.21 -1.53 6.17
C THR A 281 4.45 -0.94 6.86
N SER A 282 5.63 -1.50 6.56
CA SER A 282 6.91 -1.04 7.14
C SER A 282 7.23 0.40 6.76
N TYR A 283 6.94 0.79 5.52
CA TYR A 283 7.14 2.15 5.03
C TYR A 283 6.25 3.14 5.77
N PHE A 284 4.96 2.81 5.91
CA PHE A 284 4.00 3.62 6.63
C PHE A 284 4.37 3.76 8.12
N LEU A 285 4.69 2.65 8.80
CA LEU A 285 5.09 2.67 10.22
C LEU A 285 6.39 3.45 10.45
N THR A 286 7.34 3.37 9.53
CA THR A 286 8.58 4.16 9.59
C THR A 286 8.30 5.65 9.47
N GLY A 287 7.46 6.04 8.49
CA GLY A 287 7.03 7.43 8.33
C GLY A 287 6.26 7.94 9.55
N ALA A 288 5.42 7.09 10.14
CA ALA A 288 4.66 7.40 11.34
C ALA A 288 5.57 7.61 12.55
N ALA A 289 6.53 6.70 12.79
CA ALA A 289 7.52 6.81 13.85
C ALA A 289 8.38 8.08 13.71
N ARG A 290 8.69 8.47 12.47
CA ARG A 290 9.37 9.74 12.18
C ARG A 290 8.50 10.94 12.56
N MET A 291 7.24 11.01 12.11
CA MET A 291 6.33 12.11 12.47
C MET A 291 6.18 12.23 13.98
N GLN A 292 6.04 11.10 14.68
CA GLN A 292 5.94 11.07 16.14
C GLN A 292 7.20 11.62 16.82
N ARG A 293 8.39 11.34 16.28
CA ARG A 293 9.65 11.95 16.75
C ARG A 293 9.60 13.47 16.66
N GLU A 294 9.22 13.98 15.49
CA GLU A 294 9.18 15.41 15.22
C GLU A 294 8.15 16.11 16.11
N VAL A 295 6.97 15.51 16.31
CA VAL A 295 5.97 16.02 17.27
C VAL A 295 6.55 16.07 18.67
N MET A 296 7.21 15.01 19.14
CA MET A 296 7.80 15.00 20.46
C MET A 296 8.84 16.12 20.65
N ASP A 297 9.62 16.44 19.62
CA ASP A 297 10.61 17.50 19.69
C ASP A 297 9.97 18.90 19.64
N ILE A 298 8.92 19.09 18.84
CA ILE A 298 8.10 20.32 18.87
C ILE A 298 7.46 20.49 20.25
N PHE A 299 6.84 19.42 20.77
CA PHE A 299 6.17 19.42 22.07
C PHE A 299 7.13 19.79 23.19
N LYS A 300 8.35 19.23 23.21
CA LYS A 300 9.38 19.57 24.22
C LYS A 300 9.64 21.08 24.32
N ASN A 301 9.54 21.80 23.20
CA ASN A 301 9.89 23.21 23.10
C ASN A 301 8.68 24.15 23.17
N GLU A 302 7.44 23.62 23.24
CA GLU A 302 6.22 24.42 23.31
C GLU A 302 6.08 25.07 24.71
N GLU A 303 5.80 26.38 24.73
CA GLU A 303 5.55 27.14 25.96
C GLU A 303 4.27 26.64 26.64
N MET A 304 4.39 26.22 27.90
CA MET A 304 3.25 25.66 28.62
C MET A 304 2.25 26.73 29.04
N GLY A 305 0.98 26.52 28.69
CA GLY A 305 -0.13 27.21 29.34
C GLY A 305 -0.35 26.71 30.78
N ALA A 306 -0.87 27.57 31.66
CA ALA A 306 -1.12 27.28 33.08
C ALA A 306 -2.01 26.04 33.37
N ASN A 307 -2.70 25.50 32.37
CA ASN A 307 -3.66 24.40 32.48
C ASN A 307 -3.23 23.10 31.76
N GLU A 308 -2.00 23.00 31.25
CA GLU A 308 -1.53 21.82 30.49
C GLU A 308 -1.02 20.67 31.39
N THR A 309 -1.86 20.22 32.33
CA THR A 309 -1.59 18.99 33.09
C THR A 309 -1.88 17.77 32.22
N GLY A 310 -0.85 17.08 31.74
CA GLY A 310 -1.01 15.85 30.96
C GLY A 310 0.06 15.58 29.92
N ARG A 311 0.89 16.59 29.58
CA ARG A 311 1.93 16.49 28.57
C ARG A 311 2.86 15.28 28.70
N GLU A 312 3.35 14.96 29.91
CA GLU A 312 4.24 13.80 30.09
C GLU A 312 3.54 12.47 29.74
N ARG A 313 2.24 12.35 30.08
CA ARG A 313 1.44 11.18 29.70
C ARG A 313 1.33 11.05 28.18
N GLU A 314 1.08 12.15 27.48
CA GLU A 314 0.96 12.16 26.02
C GLU A 314 2.30 11.84 25.34
N MET A 315 3.40 12.37 25.88
CA MET A 315 4.76 12.06 25.44
C MET A 315 5.10 10.58 25.65
N ASP A 316 4.71 9.99 26.77
CA ASP A 316 4.91 8.56 27.03
C ASP A 316 4.13 7.67 26.07
N LEU A 317 2.90 8.05 25.71
CA LEU A 317 2.13 7.34 24.68
C LEU A 317 2.84 7.38 23.33
N LEU A 318 3.32 8.55 22.92
CA LEU A 318 4.10 8.72 21.68
C LEU A 318 5.39 7.90 21.68
N ARG A 319 6.19 7.96 22.75
CA ARG A 319 7.46 7.19 22.86
C ARG A 319 7.22 5.69 22.73
N ARG A 320 6.22 5.16 23.46
CA ARG A 320 5.91 3.72 23.41
C ARG A 320 5.45 3.28 22.03
N GLN A 321 4.61 4.10 21.40
CA GLN A 321 4.09 3.79 20.07
C GLN A 321 5.17 3.87 18.99
N GLN A 322 6.01 4.89 19.05
CA GLN A 322 7.17 5.01 18.17
C GLN A 322 8.08 3.79 18.30
N ALA A 323 8.39 3.35 19.52
CA ALA A 323 9.21 2.17 19.77
C ALA A 323 8.57 0.89 19.21
N ASP A 324 7.26 0.70 19.37
CA ASP A 324 6.52 -0.42 18.78
C ASP A 324 6.60 -0.41 17.25
N TYR A 325 6.49 0.75 16.62
CA TYR A 325 6.57 0.89 15.15
C TYR A 325 7.95 0.60 14.61
N ILE A 326 9.00 1.08 15.29
CA ILE A 326 10.39 0.77 14.94
C ILE A 326 10.64 -0.73 15.06
N ASP A 327 10.20 -1.36 16.16
CA ASP A 327 10.39 -2.79 16.38
C ASP A 327 9.62 -3.67 15.37
N LYS A 328 8.36 -3.32 15.08
CA LYS A 328 7.55 -3.99 14.05
C LYS A 328 8.22 -3.90 12.68
N THR A 329 8.64 -2.69 12.27
CA THR A 329 9.34 -2.46 11.00
C THR A 329 10.61 -3.31 10.92
N ARG A 330 11.41 -3.34 11.99
CA ARG A 330 12.65 -4.14 12.04
C ARG A 330 12.38 -5.64 11.85
N ARG A 331 11.36 -6.17 12.51
CA ARG A 331 10.94 -7.58 12.38
C ARG A 331 10.47 -7.87 10.95
N SER A 332 9.58 -7.04 10.41
CA SER A 332 9.06 -7.15 9.05
C SER A 332 10.16 -7.10 7.98
N LEU A 333 11.17 -6.24 8.12
CA LEU A 333 12.33 -6.20 7.22
C LEU A 333 13.15 -7.50 7.30
N GLY A 334 13.27 -8.10 8.49
CA GLY A 334 13.87 -9.42 8.64
C GLY A 334 13.09 -10.53 7.93
N ASP A 335 11.76 -10.50 8.00
CA ASP A 335 10.88 -11.44 7.31
C ASP A 335 11.00 -11.30 5.78
N ILE A 336 11.10 -10.07 5.26
CA ILE A 336 11.35 -9.80 3.83
C ILE A 336 12.65 -10.46 3.39
N SER A 337 13.76 -10.26 4.11
CA SER A 337 15.05 -10.88 3.77
C SER A 337 14.99 -12.41 3.78
N ALA A 338 14.20 -13.01 4.68
CA ALA A 338 13.97 -14.46 4.71
C ALA A 338 13.16 -14.94 3.49
N GLN A 339 12.12 -14.20 3.09
CA GLN A 339 11.33 -14.50 1.90
C GLN A 339 12.15 -14.37 0.61
N CYS A 340 13.01 -13.37 0.48
CA CYS A 340 13.94 -13.24 -0.64
C CYS A 340 14.86 -14.47 -0.79
N THR A 341 15.29 -15.07 0.32
CA THR A 341 16.06 -16.32 0.27
C THR A 341 15.22 -17.48 -0.28
N GLY A 342 13.92 -17.50 0.02
CA GLY A 342 12.95 -18.41 -0.58
C GLY A 342 12.80 -18.22 -2.09
N PHE A 343 12.67 -16.97 -2.54
CA PHE A 343 12.56 -16.63 -3.97
C PHE A 343 13.76 -17.11 -4.78
N CYS A 344 14.98 -17.00 -4.25
CA CYS A 344 16.17 -17.58 -4.90
C CYS A 344 16.01 -19.07 -5.19
N ARG A 345 15.49 -19.85 -4.23
CA ARG A 345 15.28 -21.30 -4.40
C ARG A 345 14.23 -21.59 -5.45
N THR A 346 13.12 -20.84 -5.43
CA THR A 346 12.05 -20.98 -6.42
C THR A 346 12.53 -20.62 -7.82
N CYS A 347 13.30 -19.54 -7.99
CA CYS A 347 13.87 -19.18 -9.29
C CYS A 347 14.77 -20.29 -9.86
N VAL A 348 15.63 -20.90 -9.02
CA VAL A 348 16.48 -22.03 -9.44
C VAL A 348 15.65 -23.23 -9.89
N GLU A 349 14.56 -23.53 -9.18
CA GLU A 349 13.65 -24.61 -9.57
C GLU A 349 12.92 -24.32 -10.89
N LEU A 350 12.46 -23.07 -11.08
CA LEU A 350 11.84 -22.63 -12.32
C LEU A 350 12.83 -22.67 -13.50
N GLU A 351 14.09 -22.28 -13.30
CA GLU A 351 15.16 -22.40 -14.30
C GLU A 351 15.40 -23.87 -14.70
N ARG A 352 15.37 -24.79 -13.73
CA ARG A 352 15.47 -26.23 -14.00
C ARG A 352 14.31 -26.73 -14.85
N LEU A 353 13.08 -26.32 -14.55
CA LEU A 353 11.89 -26.69 -15.33
C LEU A 353 11.95 -26.09 -16.75
N ALA A 354 12.34 -24.83 -16.88
CA ALA A 354 12.50 -24.16 -18.16
C ALA A 354 13.55 -24.85 -19.04
N THR A 355 14.67 -25.28 -18.45
CA THR A 355 15.70 -26.08 -19.15
C THR A 355 15.14 -27.45 -19.57
N GLY A 356 14.32 -28.09 -18.73
CA GLY A 356 13.64 -29.33 -19.09
C GLY A 356 12.71 -29.18 -20.31
N LEU A 357 11.94 -28.10 -20.37
CA LEU A 357 11.10 -27.80 -21.54
C LEU A 357 11.93 -27.56 -22.81
N GLU A 358 13.09 -26.91 -22.68
CA GLU A 358 14.02 -26.72 -23.81
C GLU A 358 14.46 -28.06 -24.40
N VAL A 359 14.89 -28.98 -23.55
CA VAL A 359 15.32 -30.33 -23.96
C VAL A 359 14.17 -31.04 -24.66
N MET A 360 12.96 -31.01 -24.10
CA MET A 360 11.78 -31.63 -24.71
C MET A 360 11.46 -31.05 -26.10
N ARG A 361 11.58 -29.73 -26.26
CA ARG A 361 11.39 -29.05 -27.55
C ARG A 361 12.45 -29.45 -28.58
N VAL A 362 13.72 -29.50 -28.19
CA VAL A 362 14.82 -29.90 -29.09
C VAL A 362 14.67 -31.36 -29.53
N VAL A 363 14.36 -32.27 -28.59
CA VAL A 363 14.05 -33.67 -28.91
C VAL A 363 12.86 -33.73 -29.87
N GLY A 364 11.81 -32.95 -29.64
CA GLY A 364 10.66 -32.90 -30.53
C GLY A 364 10.99 -32.42 -31.94
N LYS A 365 11.85 -31.42 -32.08
CA LYS A 365 12.33 -30.97 -33.39
C LYS A 365 13.09 -32.07 -34.15
N VAL A 366 13.94 -32.83 -33.44
CA VAL A 366 14.73 -33.91 -34.05
C VAL A 366 13.83 -35.08 -34.47
N GLU A 367 12.98 -35.56 -33.58
CA GLU A 367 12.08 -36.69 -33.83
C GLU A 367 11.06 -36.38 -34.94
N CYS A 368 10.59 -35.12 -35.02
CA CYS A 368 9.57 -34.74 -35.98
C CYS A 368 10.12 -34.37 -37.37
N SER A 369 11.43 -34.24 -37.52
CA SER A 369 12.07 -33.91 -38.80
C SER A 369 11.79 -34.95 -39.91
N ASN A 370 11.37 -36.16 -39.52
CA ASN A 370 11.06 -37.27 -40.42
C ASN A 370 9.60 -37.27 -40.93
N TYR A 371 8.71 -36.45 -40.38
CA TYR A 371 7.28 -36.41 -40.77
C TYR A 371 6.97 -35.26 -41.73
N LEU A 372 7.30 -35.43 -43.02
CA LEU A 372 7.15 -34.40 -44.05
C LEU A 372 5.71 -33.85 -44.18
N ASP A 373 4.69 -34.72 -44.01
CA ASP A 373 3.29 -34.36 -44.24
C ASP A 373 2.69 -33.43 -43.16
N VAL A 374 3.32 -33.34 -41.99
CA VAL A 374 2.85 -32.50 -40.86
C VAL A 374 3.92 -31.54 -40.37
N LYS A 375 5.06 -31.46 -41.07
CA LYS A 375 6.24 -30.72 -40.66
C LYS A 375 5.93 -29.26 -40.34
N ASP A 376 5.23 -28.55 -41.23
CA ASP A 376 4.92 -27.13 -41.03
C ASP A 376 4.05 -26.89 -39.79
N ARG A 377 3.12 -27.80 -39.49
CA ARG A 377 2.26 -27.70 -38.28
C ARG A 377 3.08 -27.94 -37.01
N VAL A 378 3.98 -28.92 -37.04
CA VAL A 378 4.86 -29.22 -35.90
C VAL A 378 5.87 -28.09 -35.68
N ASP A 379 6.48 -27.57 -36.74
CA ASP A 379 7.44 -26.46 -36.67
C ASP A 379 6.78 -25.21 -36.08
N ASN A 380 5.53 -24.90 -36.46
CA ASN A 380 4.77 -23.79 -35.86
C ASN A 380 4.56 -23.98 -34.35
N LEU A 381 4.12 -25.15 -33.91
CA LEU A 381 3.92 -25.41 -32.46
C LEU A 381 5.25 -25.38 -31.70
N LEU A 382 6.34 -25.91 -32.28
CA LEU A 382 7.67 -25.84 -31.67
C LEU A 382 8.18 -24.39 -31.56
N GLN A 383 7.81 -23.52 -32.50
CA GLN A 383 8.12 -22.09 -32.49
C GLN A 383 7.34 -21.33 -31.40
N GLU A 384 6.08 -21.69 -31.17
CA GLU A 384 5.28 -21.18 -30.04
C GLU A 384 5.94 -21.56 -28.70
N LEU A 385 6.31 -22.84 -28.53
CA LEU A 385 7.02 -23.30 -27.33
C LEU A 385 8.38 -22.60 -27.15
N GLU A 386 9.12 -22.34 -28.23
CA GLU A 386 10.38 -21.59 -28.16
C GLU A 386 10.17 -20.14 -27.67
N THR A 387 9.10 -19.51 -28.14
CA THR A 387 8.75 -18.14 -27.76
C THR A 387 8.40 -18.07 -26.28
N PHE A 388 7.55 -18.98 -25.80
CA PHE A 388 7.25 -19.14 -24.38
C PHE A 388 8.52 -19.30 -23.54
N GLN A 389 9.39 -20.22 -23.93
CA GLN A 389 10.62 -20.52 -23.19
C GLN A 389 11.55 -19.31 -23.08
N LYS A 390 11.70 -18.53 -24.16
CA LYS A 390 12.49 -17.29 -24.16
C LYS A 390 11.91 -16.27 -23.20
N THR A 391 10.59 -16.08 -23.19
CA THR A 391 9.90 -15.19 -22.25
C THR A 391 10.15 -15.61 -20.80
N VAL A 392 9.94 -16.89 -20.47
CA VAL A 392 10.18 -17.42 -19.11
C VAL A 392 11.63 -17.22 -18.68
N THR A 393 12.59 -17.56 -19.55
CA THR A 393 14.02 -17.45 -19.22
C THR A 393 14.48 -16.00 -19.05
N GLY A 394 13.93 -15.08 -19.86
CA GLY A 394 14.14 -13.64 -19.70
C GLY A 394 13.63 -13.14 -18.36
N ALA A 395 12.40 -13.51 -18.02
CA ALA A 395 11.75 -13.13 -16.76
C ALA A 395 12.50 -13.66 -15.53
N LEU A 396 12.90 -14.93 -15.52
CA LEU A 396 13.66 -15.52 -14.42
C LEU A 396 15.00 -14.78 -14.17
N LYS A 397 15.71 -14.37 -15.22
CA LYS A 397 16.94 -13.56 -15.08
C LYS A 397 16.66 -12.18 -14.48
N ALA A 398 15.54 -11.56 -14.82
CA ALA A 398 15.13 -10.28 -14.26
C ALA A 398 14.72 -10.44 -12.79
N LEU A 399 13.91 -11.45 -12.46
CA LEU A 399 13.51 -11.80 -11.09
C LEU A 399 14.71 -12.05 -10.19
N THR A 400 15.68 -12.86 -10.62
CA THR A 400 16.88 -13.15 -9.82
C THR A 400 17.68 -11.88 -9.50
N ARG A 401 17.84 -10.96 -10.46
CA ARG A 401 18.53 -9.68 -10.24
C ARG A 401 17.77 -8.77 -9.28
N MET A 402 16.46 -8.61 -9.48
CA MET A 402 15.63 -7.77 -8.62
C MET A 402 15.54 -8.32 -7.19
N ASN A 403 15.47 -9.65 -7.02
CA ASN A 403 15.46 -10.27 -5.70
C ASN A 403 16.70 -9.92 -4.86
N VAL A 404 17.88 -9.90 -5.49
CA VAL A 404 19.12 -9.48 -4.82
C VAL A 404 19.04 -8.01 -4.37
N LEU A 405 18.50 -7.13 -5.19
CA LEU A 405 18.33 -5.72 -4.85
C LEU A 405 17.33 -5.54 -3.69
N ILE A 406 16.19 -6.23 -3.74
CA ILE A 406 15.17 -6.20 -2.68
C ILE A 406 15.80 -6.64 -1.35
N GLN A 407 16.55 -7.75 -1.35
CA GLN A 407 17.22 -8.25 -0.16
C GLN A 407 18.25 -7.27 0.40
N GLN A 408 19.10 -6.69 -0.46
CA GLN A 408 20.12 -5.73 -0.05
C GLN A 408 19.52 -4.46 0.57
N GLU A 409 18.47 -3.91 -0.04
CA GLU A 409 17.79 -2.72 0.49
C GLU A 409 17.03 -3.01 1.78
N ALA A 410 16.37 -4.18 1.90
CA ALA A 410 15.72 -4.60 3.13
C ALA A 410 16.72 -4.75 4.29
N ASP A 411 17.86 -5.40 4.05
CA ASP A 411 18.93 -5.55 5.06
C ASP A 411 19.52 -4.19 5.45
N HIS A 412 19.73 -3.29 4.49
CA HIS A 412 20.22 -1.94 4.76
C HIS A 412 19.25 -1.14 5.62
N LEU A 413 17.95 -1.14 5.28
CA LEU A 413 16.90 -0.49 6.06
C LEU A 413 16.82 -1.07 7.47
N ARG A 414 16.98 -2.39 7.61
CA ARG A 414 16.96 -3.06 8.91
C ARG A 414 18.11 -2.55 9.80
N LEU A 415 19.32 -2.47 9.26
CA LEU A 415 20.48 -1.93 9.99
C LEU A 415 20.30 -0.45 10.37
N GLN A 416 19.63 0.36 9.54
CA GLN A 416 19.31 1.74 9.90
C GLN A 416 18.27 1.82 11.02
N SER A 417 17.27 0.93 11.02
CA SER A 417 16.28 0.86 12.10
C SER A 417 16.91 0.51 13.45
N GLU A 418 17.94 -0.35 13.46
CA GLU A 418 18.70 -0.70 14.67
C GLU A 418 19.49 0.47 15.26
N LYS A 419 19.93 1.42 14.42
CA LYS A 419 20.64 2.63 14.87
C LYS A 419 19.69 3.72 15.40
N ALA A 420 18.41 3.63 15.02
CA ALA A 420 17.39 4.61 15.41
C ALA A 420 16.62 4.21 16.68
N ALA A 421 16.64 2.92 17.04
CA ALA A 421 16.18 2.38 18.32
C ALA A 421 17.25 2.61 19.41
#